data_AF-A0A2N4UPY9-F1
#
_entry.id   AF-A0A2N4UPY9-F1
#
_cell.length_a   1.000
_cell.length_b   1.000
_cell.length_c   1.000
_cell.angle_alpha   90.00
_cell.angle_beta   90.00
_cell.angle_gamma   90.00
#
_symmetry.space_group_name_H-M   'P 1'
#
loop_
_entity.id
_entity.type
_entity.pdbx_description
1 polymer ?
#
loop_
_entity_poly.entity_id
_entity_poly.type
_entity_poly.pdbx_seq_one_letter_code
_entity_poly.pdbx_strand_id
1 'polypeptide(L)'
;MNAIANIPRSFNTNNRSATQRLLKQVKEQQQDFEWYPTTDEILDVIKSDIIKTYKVREIGHGDDPTRKYIKQSILDVGAGDGRALMKLTDGKRYAIEKSTLLQQSMDASIFLIGTDFHEQTLMDKKVNMVFCNPPYLEYEAWTCKIIRESNCEHAYFVIPHRWQTNTAIERTLKDRGATAMRLKLLDFKDADRQARAIVDIIRVDFSSRSHEYYRDYRVEQNVDAFSLWFKNEFEPSKTESDISKKCKVEMAEEQVKKDQARSDLINQQGLVKSLEQFYNRDMTRLLETYKSLTSIDSGLLSEIGVAMKDVRELLRMKVSSLKEKYWKELFDNLEDITSRLTSTSRAALLELMQNNMSIDFTAQNAFAVCIWVLKNCNTYFDSQLIEVFESIYSLESAKNYKSNDKTLVKDKWRYNCASEHSHYKLDYRVVCHGIGGLTDGSWRYSNSDCGLQQRSVDNINNILTISNNLGFLQNEQCPKAQSFKWERGEKNEFKYKDLSTGDLEILMEVKFYLNGNVWIKFNQKFMQKFNVEFGRLKGWLRSAKEAAEETGYDIQSVESMFKSNIQLEAKNMPLMLGSAL
;
A
#
# COMPACT_ATOMS: atom_id res chain seq x y z
N MET A 1 -31.04 -28.36 38.78
CA MET A 1 -31.95 -28.24 37.61
C MET A 1 -31.91 -26.81 37.09
N ASN A 2 -30.89 -26.45 36.30
CA ASN A 2 -30.83 -25.17 35.60
C ASN A 2 -30.50 -25.46 34.13
N ALA A 3 -31.48 -25.25 33.27
CA ALA A 3 -31.36 -25.35 31.84
C ALA A 3 -30.62 -24.11 31.31
N ILE A 4 -29.39 -24.31 30.83
CA ILE A 4 -28.71 -23.33 29.99
C ILE A 4 -29.14 -23.64 28.55
N ALA A 5 -29.97 -22.77 28.00
CA ALA A 5 -30.38 -22.85 26.61
C ALA A 5 -29.18 -22.62 25.69
N ASN A 6 -28.89 -23.60 24.84
CA ASN A 6 -27.99 -23.49 23.70
C ASN A 6 -28.48 -22.40 22.74
N ILE A 7 -27.75 -21.30 22.64
CA ILE A 7 -27.86 -20.35 21.52
C ILE A 7 -26.96 -20.89 20.39
N PRO A 8 -27.48 -21.22 19.20
CA PRO A 8 -26.65 -21.68 18.10
C PRO A 8 -25.79 -20.53 17.56
N ARG A 9 -24.49 -20.81 17.39
CA ARG A 9 -23.52 -19.90 16.74
C ARG A 9 -23.98 -19.60 15.30
N SER A 10 -24.55 -18.42 15.07
CA SER A 10 -25.00 -17.95 13.74
C SER A 10 -23.88 -17.35 12.88
N PHE A 11 -22.63 -17.80 13.02
CA PHE A 11 -21.46 -17.11 12.44
C PHE A 11 -21.07 -17.50 11.00
N ASN A 12 -21.82 -18.36 10.29
CA ASN A 12 -21.33 -18.91 9.01
C ASN A 12 -22.26 -18.81 7.78
N THR A 13 -23.47 -18.26 7.90
CA THR A 13 -24.41 -18.20 6.75
C THR A 13 -24.24 -16.95 5.89
N ASN A 14 -23.87 -15.81 6.48
CA ASN A 14 -23.77 -14.54 5.74
C ASN A 14 -22.59 -14.50 4.75
N ASN A 15 -21.41 -15.03 5.12
CA ASN A 15 -20.22 -15.02 4.26
C ASN A 15 -20.35 -15.94 3.03
N ARG A 16 -20.98 -17.12 3.18
CA ARG A 16 -21.19 -18.04 2.05
C ARG A 16 -22.07 -17.41 0.96
N SER A 17 -23.09 -16.66 1.36
CA SER A 17 -23.95 -15.92 0.42
C SER A 17 -23.23 -14.80 -0.32
N ALA A 18 -22.21 -14.19 0.28
CA ALA A 18 -21.42 -13.11 -0.32
C ALA A 18 -20.43 -13.67 -1.35
N THR A 19 -19.70 -14.73 -1.00
CA THR A 19 -18.79 -15.43 -1.93
C THR A 19 -19.52 -15.96 -3.15
N GLN A 20 -20.70 -16.57 -2.98
CA GLN A 20 -21.50 -17.06 -4.10
C GLN A 20 -21.98 -15.95 -5.03
N ARG A 21 -22.34 -14.77 -4.48
CA ARG A 21 -22.68 -13.59 -5.27
C ARG A 21 -21.47 -13.08 -6.05
N LEU A 22 -20.31 -12.99 -5.42
CA LEU A 22 -19.07 -12.55 -6.08
C LEU A 22 -18.66 -13.52 -7.20
N LEU A 23 -18.70 -14.82 -6.96
CA LEU A 23 -18.46 -15.85 -7.99
C LEU A 23 -19.41 -15.70 -9.19
N LYS A 24 -20.69 -15.36 -8.95
CA LYS A 24 -21.65 -15.12 -10.03
C LYS A 24 -21.28 -13.89 -10.85
N GLN A 25 -20.96 -12.77 -10.19
CA GLN A 25 -20.57 -11.52 -10.85
C GLN A 25 -19.30 -11.67 -11.69
N VAL A 26 -18.30 -12.35 -11.14
CA VAL A 26 -17.03 -12.60 -11.81
C VAL A 26 -17.23 -13.47 -13.06
N LYS A 27 -18.12 -14.48 -13.01
CA LYS A 27 -18.51 -15.28 -14.18
C LYS A 27 -19.26 -14.46 -15.23
N GLU A 28 -20.22 -13.63 -14.80
CA GLU A 28 -20.99 -12.76 -15.70
C GLU A 28 -20.09 -11.77 -16.46
N GLN A 29 -19.01 -11.29 -15.82
CA GLN A 29 -18.03 -10.38 -16.44
C GLN A 29 -16.85 -11.10 -17.12
N GLN A 30 -16.89 -12.43 -17.27
CA GLN A 30 -15.82 -13.24 -17.88
C GLN A 30 -14.44 -13.09 -17.22
N GLN A 31 -14.42 -12.84 -15.90
CA GLN A 31 -13.19 -12.69 -15.11
C GLN A 31 -12.94 -13.88 -14.15
N ASP A 32 -13.62 -15.02 -14.33
CA ASP A 32 -13.53 -16.17 -13.40
C ASP A 32 -12.14 -16.77 -13.35
N PHE A 33 -11.41 -16.85 -14.46
CA PHE A 33 -10.04 -17.39 -14.57
C PHE A 33 -9.79 -18.66 -13.71
N GLU A 34 -10.82 -19.49 -13.52
CA GLU A 34 -10.80 -20.63 -12.60
C GLU A 34 -10.48 -20.29 -11.13
N TRP A 35 -11.08 -19.22 -10.60
CA TRP A 35 -10.99 -18.88 -9.20
C TRP A 35 -11.74 -19.92 -8.35
N TYR A 36 -10.99 -20.61 -7.49
CA TYR A 36 -11.49 -21.50 -6.45
C TYR A 36 -11.23 -20.87 -5.09
N PRO A 37 -12.24 -20.30 -4.41
CA PRO A 37 -12.04 -19.71 -3.10
C PRO A 37 -11.48 -20.74 -2.11
N THR A 38 -10.30 -20.47 -1.56
CA THR A 38 -9.63 -21.39 -0.64
C THR A 38 -10.45 -21.57 0.63
N THR A 39 -10.65 -22.81 1.06
CA THR A 39 -11.48 -23.13 2.22
C THR A 39 -10.75 -22.89 3.54
N ASP A 40 -11.51 -22.68 4.60
CA ASP A 40 -10.96 -22.51 5.94
C ASP A 40 -10.11 -23.69 6.39
N GLU A 41 -10.53 -24.92 6.06
CA GLU A 41 -9.80 -26.15 6.39
C GLU A 41 -8.39 -26.15 5.77
N ILE A 42 -8.27 -25.74 4.51
CA ILE A 42 -6.97 -25.65 3.82
C ILE A 42 -6.09 -24.60 4.51
N LEU A 43 -6.65 -23.41 4.77
CA LEU A 43 -5.93 -22.32 5.39
C LEU A 43 -5.49 -22.64 6.82
N ASP A 44 -6.26 -23.41 7.58
CA ASP A 44 -5.92 -23.81 8.94
C ASP A 44 -4.75 -24.81 8.97
N VAL A 45 -4.66 -25.72 7.99
CA VAL A 45 -3.50 -26.61 7.83
C VAL A 45 -2.24 -25.80 7.56
N ILE A 46 -2.31 -24.88 6.60
CA ILE A 46 -1.18 -24.02 6.24
C ILE A 46 -0.77 -23.18 7.44
N LYS A 47 -1.71 -22.45 8.06
CA LYS A 47 -1.45 -21.60 9.24
C LYS A 47 -0.78 -22.37 10.38
N SER A 48 -1.23 -23.59 10.63
CA SER A 48 -0.64 -24.47 11.64
C SER A 48 0.81 -24.83 11.32
N ASP A 49 1.12 -25.10 10.04
CA ASP A 49 2.49 -25.33 9.60
C ASP A 49 3.36 -24.07 9.71
N ILE A 50 2.85 -22.90 9.31
CA ILE A 50 3.56 -21.60 9.45
C ILE A 50 3.98 -21.38 10.91
N ILE A 51 3.04 -21.55 11.84
CA ILE A 51 3.30 -21.35 13.27
C ILE A 51 4.42 -22.27 13.76
N LYS A 52 4.44 -23.53 13.31
CA LYS A 52 5.49 -24.51 13.66
C LYS A 52 6.83 -24.13 13.01
N THR A 53 6.81 -23.86 11.72
CA THR A 53 8.00 -23.54 10.90
C THR A 53 8.69 -22.28 11.38
N TYR A 54 7.94 -21.21 11.68
CA TYR A 54 8.50 -19.96 12.20
C TYR A 54 8.62 -19.91 13.74
N LYS A 55 8.26 -20.98 14.44
CA LYS A 55 8.25 -21.05 15.92
C LYS A 55 7.55 -19.83 16.53
N VAL A 56 6.40 -19.46 15.96
CA VAL A 56 5.64 -18.27 16.37
C VAL A 56 5.18 -18.47 17.80
N ARG A 57 5.63 -17.58 18.68
CA ARG A 57 5.30 -17.60 20.10
C ARG A 57 3.97 -16.90 20.34
N GLU A 58 3.29 -17.32 21.40
CA GLU A 58 2.17 -16.55 21.95
C GLU A 58 2.73 -15.23 22.47
N ILE A 59 2.13 -14.13 22.04
CA ILE A 59 2.45 -12.79 22.51
C ILE A 59 1.19 -12.31 23.20
N GLY A 60 1.12 -12.50 24.51
CA GLY A 60 -0.02 -12.06 25.30
C GLY A 60 -0.07 -10.53 25.37
N HIS A 61 -0.89 -9.89 24.54
CA HIS A 61 -1.29 -8.50 24.70
C HIS A 61 -2.76 -8.34 24.30
N GLY A 62 -3.56 -7.69 25.15
CA GLY A 62 -4.98 -7.38 24.90
C GLY A 62 -5.96 -8.51 25.22
N ASP A 63 -7.08 -8.51 24.52
CA ASP A 63 -8.30 -9.30 24.82
C ASP A 63 -8.20 -10.82 24.54
N ASP A 64 -7.15 -11.29 23.84
CA ASP A 64 -6.89 -12.72 23.61
C ASP A 64 -5.42 -13.08 23.91
N PRO A 65 -5.13 -13.57 25.13
CA PRO A 65 -3.77 -13.90 25.56
C PRO A 65 -3.18 -15.13 24.86
N THR A 66 -3.96 -15.87 24.05
CA THR A 66 -3.52 -17.10 23.36
C THR A 66 -3.25 -16.90 21.87
N ARG A 67 -3.50 -15.69 21.34
CA ARG A 67 -3.34 -15.41 19.91
C ARG A 67 -1.86 -15.43 19.49
N LYS A 68 -1.58 -16.14 18.39
CA LYS A 68 -0.28 -16.18 17.73
C LYS A 68 -0.27 -15.22 16.55
N TYR A 69 0.53 -14.16 16.64
CA TYR A 69 0.67 -13.15 15.60
C TYR A 69 1.75 -13.55 14.60
N ILE A 70 1.36 -13.82 13.35
CA ILE A 70 2.29 -14.19 12.28
C ILE A 70 2.75 -12.91 11.59
N LYS A 71 3.99 -12.47 11.83
CA LYS A 71 4.51 -11.20 11.29
C LYS A 71 5.19 -11.35 9.93
N GLN A 72 5.40 -12.58 9.47
CA GLN A 72 6.05 -12.89 8.20
C GLN A 72 5.24 -12.35 7.02
N SER A 73 5.92 -11.76 6.04
CA SER A 73 5.25 -11.27 4.83
C SER A 73 4.84 -12.43 3.91
N ILE A 74 3.65 -12.34 3.32
CA ILE A 74 3.13 -13.35 2.40
C ILE A 74 2.74 -12.69 1.08
N LEU A 75 3.17 -13.29 -0.02
CA LEU A 75 2.65 -13.06 -1.37
C LEU A 75 1.68 -14.16 -1.76
N ASP A 76 0.44 -13.79 -2.07
CA ASP A 76 -0.57 -14.68 -2.63
C ASP A 76 -0.66 -14.50 -4.15
N VAL A 77 -0.40 -15.56 -4.90
CA VAL A 77 -0.44 -15.59 -6.36
C VAL A 77 -1.75 -16.23 -6.81
N GLY A 78 -2.61 -15.45 -7.46
CA GLY A 78 -4.01 -15.81 -7.68
C GLY A 78 -4.85 -15.56 -6.42
N ALA A 79 -4.66 -14.38 -5.80
CA ALA A 79 -5.14 -14.09 -4.47
C ALA A 79 -6.67 -14.05 -4.34
N GLY A 80 -7.39 -13.89 -5.45
CA GLY A 80 -8.84 -13.79 -5.46
C GLY A 80 -9.36 -12.64 -4.60
N ASP A 81 -10.24 -12.93 -3.63
CA ASP A 81 -10.75 -11.92 -2.70
C ASP A 81 -9.81 -11.61 -1.53
N GLY A 82 -8.61 -12.21 -1.50
CA GLY A 82 -7.60 -11.95 -0.47
C GLY A 82 -7.84 -12.64 0.88
N ARG A 83 -8.85 -13.51 0.99
CA ARG A 83 -9.18 -14.20 2.26
C ARG A 83 -8.02 -14.99 2.84
N ALA A 84 -7.17 -15.57 1.99
CA ALA A 84 -6.02 -16.36 2.41
C ALA A 84 -5.00 -15.47 3.14
N LEU A 85 -4.67 -14.30 2.58
CA LEU A 85 -3.78 -13.33 3.22
C LEU A 85 -4.29 -12.85 4.57
N MET A 86 -5.60 -12.62 4.69
CA MET A 86 -6.21 -12.20 5.96
C MET A 86 -6.12 -13.28 7.04
N LYS A 87 -6.13 -14.57 6.66
CA LYS A 87 -6.07 -15.68 7.61
C LYS A 87 -4.64 -16.11 7.95
N LEU A 88 -3.73 -16.06 6.98
CA LEU A 88 -2.38 -16.62 7.07
C LEU A 88 -1.34 -15.67 7.69
N THR A 89 -1.54 -14.35 7.64
CA THR A 89 -0.56 -13.40 8.21
C THR A 89 -1.19 -12.16 8.82
N ASP A 90 -0.56 -11.66 9.89
CA ASP A 90 -0.77 -10.33 10.49
C ASP A 90 0.30 -9.32 10.00
N GLY A 91 1.28 -9.78 9.22
CA GLY A 91 2.34 -8.97 8.62
C GLY A 91 1.95 -8.32 7.29
N LYS A 92 2.95 -8.03 6.44
CA LYS A 92 2.73 -7.44 5.11
C LYS A 92 2.04 -8.45 4.19
N ARG A 93 0.96 -8.01 3.53
CA ARG A 93 0.12 -8.82 2.64
C ARG A 93 0.29 -8.33 1.21
N TYR A 94 0.72 -9.23 0.33
CA TYR A 94 0.95 -8.93 -1.08
C TYR A 94 0.09 -9.84 -1.96
N ALA A 95 -0.49 -9.29 -3.02
CA ALA A 95 -1.35 -10.05 -3.92
C ALA A 95 -0.94 -9.84 -5.39
N ILE A 96 -1.01 -10.93 -6.16
CA ILE A 96 -1.13 -10.91 -7.62
C ILE A 96 -2.52 -11.47 -7.96
N GLU A 97 -3.34 -10.69 -8.64
CA GLU A 97 -4.70 -11.07 -9.02
C GLU A 97 -5.10 -10.40 -10.32
N LYS A 98 -5.69 -11.15 -11.26
CA LYS A 98 -6.03 -10.66 -12.59
C LYS A 98 -7.42 -10.01 -12.66
N SER A 99 -8.38 -10.51 -11.89
CA SER A 99 -9.76 -9.97 -11.90
C SER A 99 -9.84 -8.64 -11.15
N THR A 100 -10.29 -7.60 -11.85
CA THR A 100 -10.51 -6.27 -11.24
C THR A 100 -11.63 -6.29 -10.20
N LEU A 101 -12.65 -7.13 -10.38
CA LEU A 101 -13.70 -7.33 -9.37
C LEU A 101 -13.14 -7.91 -8.07
N LEU A 102 -12.29 -8.93 -8.19
CA LEU A 102 -11.67 -9.58 -7.03
C LEU A 102 -10.70 -8.63 -6.33
N GLN A 103 -9.86 -7.92 -7.08
CA GLN A 103 -9.01 -6.84 -6.56
C GLN A 103 -9.81 -5.79 -5.77
N GLN A 104 -10.96 -5.35 -6.30
CA GLN A 104 -11.83 -4.37 -5.63
C GLN A 104 -12.47 -4.91 -4.35
N SER A 105 -12.68 -6.23 -4.25
CA SER A 105 -13.24 -6.88 -3.06
C SER A 105 -12.22 -7.07 -1.93
N MET A 106 -10.91 -7.03 -2.22
CA MET A 106 -9.84 -7.26 -1.23
C MET A 106 -9.83 -6.22 -0.11
N ASP A 107 -9.36 -6.61 1.06
CA ASP A 107 -9.13 -5.70 2.18
C ASP A 107 -8.07 -4.64 1.85
N ALA A 108 -8.23 -3.43 2.37
CA ALA A 108 -7.32 -2.30 2.16
C ALA A 108 -5.87 -2.60 2.56
N SER A 109 -5.68 -3.47 3.57
CA SER A 109 -4.35 -3.88 4.05
C SER A 109 -3.58 -4.81 3.10
N ILE A 110 -4.21 -5.30 2.03
CA ILE A 110 -3.59 -6.17 1.02
C ILE A 110 -3.07 -5.30 -0.11
N PHE A 111 -1.75 -5.27 -0.33
CA PHE A 111 -1.14 -4.48 -1.38
C PHE A 111 -1.02 -5.29 -2.70
N LEU A 112 -1.55 -4.74 -3.79
CA LEU A 112 -1.46 -5.36 -5.11
C LEU A 112 -0.07 -5.11 -5.72
N ILE A 113 0.68 -6.19 -5.94
CA ILE A 113 2.04 -6.13 -6.53
C ILE A 113 2.10 -6.66 -7.97
N GLY A 114 0.96 -6.99 -8.56
CA GLY A 114 0.85 -7.44 -9.93
C GLY A 114 -0.59 -7.80 -10.28
N THR A 115 -0.88 -7.82 -11.58
CA THR A 115 -2.19 -8.18 -12.12
C THR A 115 -2.13 -9.54 -12.81
N ASP A 116 -1.60 -9.60 -14.03
CA ASP A 116 -1.36 -10.86 -14.73
C ASP A 116 -0.08 -11.53 -14.24
N PHE A 117 -0.23 -12.71 -13.62
CA PHE A 117 0.87 -13.51 -13.11
C PHE A 117 1.91 -13.89 -14.18
N HIS A 118 1.48 -14.16 -15.42
CA HIS A 118 2.41 -14.57 -16.48
C HIS A 118 3.34 -13.44 -16.88
N GLU A 119 2.88 -12.19 -16.78
CA GLU A 119 3.63 -10.97 -17.08
C GLU A 119 4.52 -10.49 -15.93
N GLN A 120 4.40 -11.07 -14.73
CA GLN A 120 5.24 -10.70 -13.59
C GLN A 120 6.49 -11.58 -13.48
N THR A 121 7.59 -11.00 -13.03
CA THR A 121 8.71 -11.76 -12.43
C THR A 121 8.55 -11.86 -10.93
N LEU A 122 8.88 -13.01 -10.32
CA LEU A 122 8.91 -13.13 -8.84
C LEU A 122 10.30 -12.92 -8.23
N MET A 123 11.34 -12.82 -9.07
CA MET A 123 12.75 -12.88 -8.63
C MET A 123 13.18 -11.71 -7.75
N ASP A 124 12.55 -10.56 -7.94
CA ASP A 124 12.81 -9.32 -7.21
C ASP A 124 11.77 -9.02 -6.12
N LYS A 125 10.75 -9.88 -5.98
CA LYS A 125 9.69 -9.75 -4.98
C LYS A 125 10.09 -10.53 -3.72
N LYS A 126 10.89 -9.87 -2.87
CA LYS A 126 11.36 -10.46 -1.61
C LYS A 126 10.25 -10.53 -0.56
N VAL A 127 9.84 -11.74 -0.21
CA VAL A 127 8.86 -12.03 0.83
C VAL A 127 9.31 -13.19 1.70
N ASN A 128 8.78 -13.35 2.92
CA ASN A 128 9.10 -14.55 3.69
C ASN A 128 8.49 -15.78 3.02
N MET A 129 7.28 -15.64 2.47
CA MET A 129 6.51 -16.77 1.96
C MET A 129 5.69 -16.45 0.73
N VAL A 130 5.47 -17.46 -0.11
CA VAL A 130 4.50 -17.42 -1.20
C VAL A 130 3.38 -18.43 -0.92
N PHE A 131 2.14 -18.05 -1.19
CA PHE A 131 0.99 -18.94 -1.20
C PHE A 131 0.35 -18.93 -2.60
N CYS A 132 -0.12 -20.07 -3.07
CA CYS A 132 -0.84 -20.16 -4.33
C CYS A 132 -1.83 -21.34 -4.32
N ASN A 133 -3.07 -21.05 -4.69
CA ASN A 133 -4.08 -22.04 -5.09
C ASN A 133 -4.36 -21.87 -6.58
N PRO A 134 -3.49 -22.43 -7.47
CA PRO A 134 -3.50 -22.09 -8.88
C PRO A 134 -4.74 -22.62 -9.61
N PRO A 135 -5.08 -22.05 -10.79
CA PRO A 135 -6.04 -22.64 -11.72
C PRO A 135 -5.74 -24.12 -11.98
N TYR A 136 -6.76 -24.97 -11.94
CA TYR A 136 -6.56 -26.43 -11.98
C TYR A 136 -5.94 -26.90 -13.30
N LEU A 137 -6.29 -26.25 -14.42
CA LEU A 137 -5.75 -26.55 -15.75
C LEU A 137 -4.30 -26.08 -15.92
N GLU A 138 -3.90 -25.00 -15.27
CA GLU A 138 -2.57 -24.39 -15.41
C GLU A 138 -1.62 -24.68 -14.23
N TYR A 139 -2.03 -25.53 -13.28
CA TYR A 139 -1.29 -25.76 -12.03
C TYR A 139 0.19 -26.08 -12.24
N GLU A 140 0.54 -26.84 -13.28
CA GLU A 140 1.93 -27.21 -13.58
C GLU A 140 2.77 -25.98 -13.95
N ALA A 141 2.28 -25.18 -14.90
CA ALA A 141 2.98 -23.98 -15.36
C ALA A 141 3.15 -22.97 -14.21
N TRP A 142 2.09 -22.77 -13.42
CA TRP A 142 2.12 -21.87 -12.26
C TRP A 142 3.09 -22.35 -11.20
N THR A 143 3.00 -23.62 -10.80
CA THR A 143 3.88 -24.21 -9.78
C THR A 143 5.35 -24.15 -10.21
N CYS A 144 5.65 -24.51 -11.46
CA CYS A 144 7.01 -24.43 -12.00
C CYS A 144 7.52 -22.99 -12.04
N LYS A 145 6.73 -22.02 -12.49
CA LYS A 145 7.15 -20.61 -12.50
C LYS A 145 7.39 -20.09 -11.09
N ILE A 146 6.49 -20.36 -10.14
CA ILE A 146 6.65 -19.93 -8.74
C ILE A 146 7.90 -20.56 -8.13
N ILE A 147 8.10 -21.87 -8.27
CA ILE A 147 9.31 -22.54 -7.75
C ILE A 147 10.56 -21.97 -8.42
N ARG A 148 10.56 -21.70 -9.72
CA ARG A 148 11.73 -21.17 -10.43
C ARG A 148 12.09 -19.75 -10.02
N GLU A 149 11.11 -18.89 -9.82
CA GLU A 149 11.34 -17.44 -9.70
C GLU A 149 11.24 -16.91 -8.27
N SER A 150 10.64 -17.63 -7.32
CA SER A 150 10.33 -17.06 -6.00
C SER A 150 11.55 -16.73 -5.16
N ASN A 151 11.56 -15.50 -4.62
CA ASN A 151 12.53 -14.97 -3.67
C ASN A 151 11.94 -15.00 -2.24
N CYS A 152 11.80 -16.22 -1.70
CA CYS A 152 11.22 -16.50 -0.39
C CYS A 152 11.84 -17.71 0.31
N GLU A 153 11.52 -17.92 1.58
CA GLU A 153 11.99 -19.09 2.36
C GLU A 153 11.13 -20.33 2.07
N HIS A 154 9.81 -20.13 2.00
CA HIS A 154 8.83 -21.20 1.84
C HIS A 154 7.73 -20.82 0.84
N ALA A 155 7.34 -21.75 -0.04
CA ALA A 155 6.13 -21.63 -0.85
C ALA A 155 5.10 -22.69 -0.46
N TYR A 156 3.83 -22.32 -0.38
CA TYR A 156 2.71 -23.20 -0.07
C TYR A 156 1.79 -23.31 -1.27
N PHE A 157 1.44 -24.53 -1.65
CA PHE A 157 0.58 -24.78 -2.79
C PHE A 157 -0.60 -25.68 -2.41
N VAL A 158 -1.71 -25.45 -3.09
CA VAL A 158 -2.88 -26.35 -3.11
C VAL A 158 -3.01 -26.87 -4.53
N ILE A 159 -2.46 -28.06 -4.80
CA ILE A 159 -2.31 -28.56 -6.18
C ILE A 159 -2.85 -29.99 -6.34
N PRO A 160 -3.23 -30.38 -7.58
CA PRO A 160 -3.74 -31.71 -7.87
C PRO A 160 -2.77 -32.81 -7.45
N HIS A 161 -3.26 -33.88 -6.81
CA HIS A 161 -2.45 -34.99 -6.27
C HIS A 161 -1.43 -35.60 -7.28
N ARG A 162 -1.74 -35.53 -8.58
CA ARG A 162 -0.87 -35.95 -9.70
C ARG A 162 0.47 -35.20 -9.81
N TRP A 163 0.68 -34.13 -9.05
CA TRP A 163 1.96 -33.39 -9.04
C TRP A 163 3.16 -34.28 -8.68
N GLN A 164 2.95 -35.36 -7.92
CA GLN A 164 4.01 -36.27 -7.47
C GLN A 164 4.72 -37.00 -8.62
N THR A 165 4.02 -37.22 -9.74
CA THR A 165 4.57 -37.86 -10.95
C THR A 165 4.92 -36.84 -12.03
N ASN A 166 4.89 -35.55 -11.70
CA ASN A 166 5.11 -34.47 -12.66
C ASN A 166 6.62 -34.19 -12.82
N THR A 167 7.15 -34.57 -13.98
CA THR A 167 8.59 -34.44 -14.27
C THR A 167 9.05 -32.98 -14.39
N ALA A 168 8.18 -32.06 -14.79
CA ALA A 168 8.52 -30.63 -14.88
C ALA A 168 8.70 -30.00 -13.49
N ILE A 169 7.79 -30.32 -12.55
CA ILE A 169 7.90 -29.86 -11.16
C ILE A 169 9.12 -30.48 -10.49
N GLU A 170 9.36 -31.79 -10.68
CA GLU A 170 10.53 -32.47 -10.12
C GLU A 170 11.86 -31.85 -10.59
N ARG A 171 11.98 -31.56 -11.89
CA ARG A 171 13.16 -30.88 -12.45
C ARG A 171 13.33 -29.48 -11.84
N THR A 172 12.26 -28.71 -11.78
CA THR A 172 12.31 -27.33 -11.25
C THR A 172 12.71 -27.29 -9.77
N LEU A 173 12.24 -28.26 -8.96
CA LEU A 173 12.68 -28.42 -7.57
C LEU A 173 14.19 -28.69 -7.48
N LYS A 174 14.70 -29.59 -8.32
CA LYS A 174 16.15 -29.91 -8.38
C LYS A 174 16.99 -28.71 -8.79
N ASP A 175 16.57 -27.97 -9.81
CA ASP A 175 17.29 -26.78 -10.30
C ASP A 175 17.42 -25.68 -9.23
N ARG A 176 16.43 -25.59 -8.33
CA ARG A 176 16.42 -24.65 -7.21
C ARG A 176 17.03 -25.21 -5.92
N GLY A 177 17.45 -26.47 -5.90
CA GLY A 177 17.84 -27.17 -4.68
C GLY A 177 16.74 -27.17 -3.62
N ALA A 178 15.47 -27.13 -4.04
CA ALA A 178 14.31 -27.01 -3.16
C ALA A 178 13.73 -28.39 -2.81
N THR A 179 13.08 -28.50 -1.66
CA THR A 179 12.45 -29.76 -1.21
C THR A 179 10.96 -29.56 -0.98
N ALA A 180 10.14 -30.51 -1.44
CA ALA A 180 8.68 -30.45 -1.28
C ALA A 180 8.21 -31.45 -0.21
N MET A 181 7.34 -30.99 0.68
CA MET A 181 6.70 -31.78 1.74
C MET A 181 5.18 -31.70 1.61
N ARG A 182 4.50 -32.84 1.64
CA ARG A 182 3.04 -32.89 1.69
C ARG A 182 2.55 -32.72 3.13
N LEU A 183 1.66 -31.75 3.34
CA LEU A 183 1.05 -31.45 4.64
C LEU A 183 -0.27 -32.21 4.84
N LYS A 184 -1.16 -32.24 3.84
CA LYS A 184 -2.46 -32.92 3.90
C LYS A 184 -3.01 -33.24 2.50
N LEU A 185 -3.83 -34.28 2.40
CA LEU A 185 -4.63 -34.64 1.21
C LEU A 185 -6.10 -34.29 1.46
N LEU A 186 -6.76 -33.62 0.52
CA LEU A 186 -8.15 -33.13 0.64
C LEU A 186 -8.93 -33.27 -0.68
N ASP A 187 -10.25 -33.07 -0.60
CA ASP A 187 -11.14 -32.92 -1.76
C ASP A 187 -12.02 -31.66 -1.66
N PHE A 188 -12.58 -31.21 -2.79
CA PHE A 188 -13.40 -30.00 -2.88
C PHE A 188 -14.92 -30.27 -2.90
N LYS A 189 -15.42 -31.36 -2.31
CA LYS A 189 -16.86 -31.67 -2.35
C LYS A 189 -17.73 -30.66 -1.62
N ASP A 190 -17.24 -30.11 -0.51
CA ASP A 190 -18.01 -29.18 0.36
C ASP A 190 -17.63 -27.70 0.18
N ALA A 191 -16.77 -27.39 -0.79
CA ALA A 191 -16.26 -26.03 -1.03
C ALA A 191 -17.28 -25.09 -1.70
N ASP A 192 -17.01 -23.78 -1.66
CA ASP A 192 -17.85 -22.74 -2.28
C ASP A 192 -18.01 -22.96 -3.81
N ARG A 193 -16.95 -23.45 -4.46
CA ARG A 193 -16.96 -23.96 -5.82
C ARG A 193 -16.64 -25.45 -5.79
N GLN A 194 -17.65 -26.29 -6.03
CA GLN A 194 -17.46 -27.74 -6.02
C GLN A 194 -16.65 -28.20 -7.23
N ALA A 195 -15.65 -29.06 -6.99
CA ALA A 195 -14.84 -29.69 -8.02
C ALA A 195 -14.57 -31.16 -7.69
N ARG A 196 -14.56 -32.03 -8.71
CA ARG A 196 -14.18 -33.46 -8.56
C ARG A 196 -12.66 -33.62 -8.56
N ALA A 197 -11.96 -32.85 -7.74
CA ALA A 197 -10.51 -32.82 -7.68
C ALA A 197 -10.01 -33.25 -6.29
N ILE A 198 -9.05 -34.17 -6.28
CA ILE A 198 -8.26 -34.51 -5.09
C ILE A 198 -6.99 -33.68 -5.14
N VAL A 199 -6.71 -32.96 -4.05
CA VAL A 199 -5.58 -32.02 -3.96
C VAL A 199 -4.69 -32.33 -2.77
N ASP A 200 -3.39 -32.09 -2.95
CA ASP A 200 -2.40 -32.06 -1.89
C ASP A 200 -2.13 -30.61 -1.49
N ILE A 201 -2.08 -30.36 -0.18
CA ILE A 201 -1.45 -29.16 0.37
C ILE A 201 0.03 -29.48 0.54
N ILE A 202 0.89 -28.70 -0.11
CA ILE A 202 2.34 -28.89 -0.06
C ILE A 202 3.06 -27.64 0.41
N ARG A 203 4.20 -27.83 1.08
CA ARG A 203 5.20 -26.80 1.35
C ARG A 203 6.46 -27.11 0.55
N VAL A 204 7.02 -26.10 -0.09
CA VAL A 204 8.33 -26.14 -0.74
C VAL A 204 9.30 -25.29 0.07
N ASP A 205 10.40 -25.89 0.50
CA ASP A 205 11.47 -25.26 1.26
C ASP A 205 12.62 -24.89 0.31
N PHE A 206 12.94 -23.59 0.21
CA PHE A 206 14.03 -23.08 -0.64
C PHE A 206 15.36 -22.93 0.09
N SER A 207 15.37 -23.04 1.42
CA SER A 207 16.56 -22.85 2.26
C SER A 207 16.71 -24.00 3.24
N SER A 208 17.93 -24.49 3.42
CA SER A 208 18.28 -25.36 4.53
C SER A 208 18.61 -24.54 5.77
N ARG A 209 17.89 -24.75 6.89
CA ARG A 209 18.21 -24.09 8.17
C ARG A 209 19.42 -24.79 8.80
N SER A 210 20.61 -24.21 8.70
CA SER A 210 21.71 -24.61 9.58
C SER A 210 21.39 -24.11 11.00
N HIS A 211 21.37 -25.04 11.96
CA HIS A 211 21.25 -24.73 13.38
C HIS A 211 22.60 -24.24 13.89
N GLU A 212 22.95 -22.98 13.67
CA GLU A 212 23.99 -22.34 14.46
C GLU A 212 23.40 -21.25 15.34
N TYR A 213 23.46 -21.55 16.64
CA TYR A 213 23.32 -20.64 17.77
C TYR A 213 23.96 -19.29 17.43
N TYR A 214 23.17 -18.27 17.05
CA TYR A 214 23.27 -16.87 17.48
C TYR A 214 22.26 -16.02 16.70
N ARG A 215 22.05 -14.79 17.19
CA ARG A 215 20.83 -13.98 17.11
C ARG A 215 20.64 -13.21 15.80
N ASP A 216 21.32 -13.61 14.73
CA ASP A 216 21.34 -12.88 13.46
C ASP A 216 21.31 -13.85 12.27
N TYR A 217 20.13 -14.46 12.04
CA TYR A 217 19.95 -15.43 10.97
C TYR A 217 19.76 -14.73 9.62
N ARG A 218 20.70 -14.88 8.69
CA ARG A 218 20.42 -14.77 7.26
C ARG A 218 20.01 -16.14 6.74
N VAL A 219 18.71 -16.31 6.48
CA VAL A 219 18.21 -17.49 5.76
C VAL A 219 18.51 -17.26 4.28
N GLU A 220 19.56 -17.90 3.78
CA GLU A 220 19.91 -17.86 2.36
C GLU A 220 19.25 -19.03 1.61
N GLN A 221 18.73 -18.76 0.42
CA GLN A 221 18.19 -19.79 -0.45
C GLN A 221 19.32 -20.71 -0.92
N ASN A 222 19.04 -22.01 -1.04
CA ASN A 222 20.00 -22.99 -1.57
C ASN A 222 20.47 -22.59 -2.97
N VAL A 223 19.54 -22.11 -3.80
CA VAL A 223 19.83 -21.46 -5.09
C VAL A 223 18.96 -20.21 -5.23
N ASP A 224 19.63 -19.06 -5.35
CA ASP A 224 19.00 -17.76 -5.60
C ASP A 224 18.38 -17.71 -7.01
N ALA A 225 17.11 -17.28 -7.08
CA ALA A 225 16.31 -17.31 -8.32
C ALA A 225 16.92 -16.46 -9.44
N PHE A 226 17.37 -15.24 -9.13
CA PHE A 226 17.96 -14.35 -10.11
C PHE A 226 19.34 -14.84 -10.56
N SER A 227 20.11 -15.49 -9.68
CA SER A 227 21.36 -16.14 -10.05
C SER A 227 21.15 -17.30 -11.03
N LEU A 228 20.12 -18.13 -10.81
CA LEU A 228 19.75 -19.21 -11.73
C LEU A 228 19.30 -18.67 -13.09
N TRP A 229 18.45 -17.65 -13.09
CA TRP A 229 18.03 -16.97 -14.32
C TRP A 229 19.21 -16.37 -15.08
N PHE A 230 20.08 -15.63 -14.38
CA PHE A 230 21.26 -15.01 -14.99
C PHE A 230 22.17 -16.06 -15.61
N LYS A 231 22.38 -17.18 -14.91
CA LYS A 231 23.13 -18.32 -15.43
C LYS A 231 22.57 -18.82 -16.76
N ASN A 232 21.26 -19.05 -16.81
CA ASN A 232 20.60 -19.61 -17.98
C ASN A 232 20.54 -18.63 -19.17
N GLU A 233 20.41 -17.33 -18.90
CA GLU A 233 20.29 -16.29 -19.95
C GLU A 233 21.63 -15.75 -20.45
N PHE A 234 22.68 -15.75 -19.62
CA PHE A 234 23.94 -15.06 -19.89
C PHE A 234 25.17 -15.98 -19.92
N GLU A 235 25.12 -17.21 -19.41
CA GLU A 235 26.24 -18.15 -19.63
C GLU A 235 26.11 -18.79 -21.02
N PRO A 236 27.15 -18.70 -21.87
CA PRO A 236 27.09 -19.27 -23.20
C PRO A 236 26.92 -20.80 -23.13
N SER A 237 25.94 -21.33 -23.88
CA SER A 237 25.97 -22.74 -24.27
C SER A 237 27.30 -22.99 -24.98
N LYS A 238 27.99 -24.09 -24.65
CA LYS A 238 29.26 -24.53 -25.27
C LYS A 238 29.11 -24.92 -26.75
N THR A 239 28.52 -24.06 -27.56
CA THR A 239 28.37 -24.25 -28.99
C THR A 239 28.73 -22.91 -29.62
N GLU A 240 30.03 -22.78 -29.89
CA GLU A 240 30.54 -21.79 -30.82
C GLU A 240 29.84 -21.97 -32.17
N SER A 241 29.12 -20.95 -32.61
CA SER A 241 29.16 -20.41 -33.99
C SER A 241 27.97 -19.47 -34.17
N ASP A 242 28.22 -18.16 -34.09
CA ASP A 242 27.88 -17.21 -35.16
C ASP A 242 28.08 -15.78 -34.65
N ILE A 243 29.35 -15.36 -34.71
CA ILE A 243 29.71 -13.96 -34.63
C ILE A 243 29.43 -13.36 -36.01
N SER A 244 28.34 -12.59 -36.14
CA SER A 244 28.37 -11.25 -36.75
C SER A 244 26.96 -10.67 -36.97
N LYS A 245 26.67 -9.52 -36.35
CA LYS A 245 26.56 -8.22 -37.06
C LYS A 245 25.97 -7.11 -36.16
N LYS A 246 26.70 -5.99 -36.19
CA LYS A 246 26.31 -4.58 -36.00
C LYS A 246 25.77 -4.17 -34.63
N CYS A 247 26.63 -3.51 -33.87
CA CYS A 247 26.22 -2.43 -32.98
C CYS A 247 26.96 -1.14 -33.40
N LYS A 248 26.26 -0.25 -34.12
CA LYS A 248 26.65 1.17 -34.18
C LYS A 248 26.03 1.81 -32.95
N VAL A 249 26.85 2.13 -31.96
CA VAL A 249 26.44 2.97 -30.84
C VAL A 249 26.71 4.41 -31.25
N GLU A 250 25.71 5.09 -31.78
CA GLU A 250 25.72 6.55 -31.87
C GLU A 250 25.38 7.10 -30.48
N MET A 251 26.39 7.62 -29.81
CA MET A 251 26.28 8.34 -28.55
C MET A 251 26.84 9.74 -28.73
N ALA A 252 25.95 10.71 -28.97
CA ALA A 252 26.00 12.10 -28.49
C ALA A 252 24.89 12.89 -29.22
N GLU A 253 24.28 13.86 -28.54
CA GLU A 253 23.32 14.87 -29.06
C GLU A 253 21.79 14.59 -28.97
N GLU A 254 21.33 13.72 -28.07
CA GLU A 254 19.90 13.34 -28.04
C GLU A 254 19.16 13.65 -26.72
N GLN A 255 19.59 14.67 -25.97
CA GLN A 255 18.92 15.03 -24.71
C GLN A 255 17.79 16.06 -24.92
N VAL A 256 17.91 16.97 -25.89
CA VAL A 256 16.91 18.06 -26.10
C VAL A 256 15.75 17.64 -27.02
N LYS A 257 15.97 16.73 -27.99
CA LYS A 257 14.91 16.19 -28.87
C LYS A 257 14.02 15.14 -28.18
N LYS A 258 14.49 14.51 -27.10
CA LYS A 258 13.74 13.48 -26.36
C LYS A 258 12.62 14.05 -25.51
N ASP A 259 12.78 15.27 -24.99
CA ASP A 259 11.79 15.86 -24.08
C ASP A 259 10.59 16.45 -24.84
N GLN A 260 10.79 16.99 -26.05
CA GLN A 260 9.69 17.39 -26.94
C GLN A 260 8.86 16.16 -27.38
N ALA A 261 9.52 15.09 -27.84
CA ALA A 261 8.85 13.86 -28.27
C ALA A 261 8.15 13.12 -27.12
N ARG A 262 8.64 13.26 -25.88
CA ARG A 262 7.97 12.76 -24.67
C ARG A 262 6.67 13.49 -24.37
N SER A 263 6.69 14.82 -24.41
CA SER A 263 5.51 15.65 -24.19
C SER A 263 4.43 15.38 -25.24
N ASP A 264 4.82 15.26 -26.51
CA ASP A 264 3.90 15.00 -27.62
C ASP A 264 3.24 13.61 -27.54
N LEU A 265 3.96 12.58 -27.07
CA LEU A 265 3.41 11.23 -26.89
C LEU A 265 2.42 11.15 -25.71
N ILE A 266 2.74 11.83 -24.60
CA ILE A 266 1.88 11.89 -23.40
C ILE A 266 0.52 12.50 -23.74
N ASN A 267 0.51 13.55 -24.56
CA ASN A 267 -0.70 14.21 -25.02
C ASN A 267 -1.58 13.34 -25.94
N GLN A 268 -1.02 12.29 -26.57
CA GLN A 268 -1.75 11.44 -27.53
C GLN A 268 -2.28 10.12 -26.93
N GLN A 269 -1.56 9.50 -25.99
CA GLN A 269 -1.87 8.15 -25.50
C GLN A 269 -2.18 8.05 -23.99
N GLY A 270 -2.01 9.16 -23.26
CA GLY A 270 -2.13 9.19 -21.81
C GLY A 270 -0.83 8.81 -21.10
N LEU A 271 -0.59 9.44 -19.95
CA LEU A 271 0.66 9.35 -19.18
C LEU A 271 1.13 7.90 -18.96
N VAL A 272 0.22 7.04 -18.47
CA VAL A 272 0.55 5.67 -18.07
C VAL A 272 1.08 4.83 -19.25
N LYS A 273 0.42 4.90 -20.42
CA LYS A 273 0.82 4.14 -21.61
C LYS A 273 2.14 4.66 -22.19
N SER A 274 2.36 5.97 -22.17
CA SER A 274 3.64 6.55 -22.59
C SER A 274 4.79 6.11 -21.67
N LEU A 275 4.58 6.12 -20.35
CA LEU A 275 5.58 5.65 -19.38
C LEU A 275 5.90 4.16 -19.55
N GLU A 276 4.89 3.31 -19.81
CA GLU A 276 5.09 1.89 -20.09
C GLU A 276 5.96 1.66 -21.34
N GLN A 277 5.70 2.39 -22.43
CA GLN A 277 6.51 2.28 -23.65
C GLN A 277 7.97 2.69 -23.40
N PHE A 278 8.19 3.77 -22.66
CA PHE A 278 9.54 4.20 -22.30
C PHE A 278 10.24 3.20 -21.37
N TYR A 279 9.53 2.64 -20.40
CA TYR A 279 10.03 1.59 -19.51
C TYR A 279 10.47 0.36 -20.31
N ASN A 280 9.59 -0.17 -21.18
CA ASN A 280 9.88 -1.35 -21.97
C ASN A 280 11.07 -1.14 -22.92
N ARG A 281 11.16 0.03 -23.55
CA ARG A 281 12.31 0.39 -24.41
C ARG A 281 13.61 0.44 -23.62
N ASP A 282 13.60 1.14 -22.48
CA ASP A 282 14.81 1.30 -21.67
C ASP A 282 15.24 -0.03 -21.03
N MET A 283 14.28 -0.88 -20.62
CA MET A 283 14.53 -2.23 -20.10
C MET A 283 15.12 -3.15 -21.18
N THR A 284 14.54 -3.15 -22.38
CA THR A 284 15.04 -3.93 -23.52
C THR A 284 16.48 -3.53 -23.84
N ARG A 285 16.75 -2.22 -23.94
CA ARG A 285 18.10 -1.70 -24.17
C ARG A 285 19.07 -2.13 -23.07
N LEU A 286 18.66 -2.10 -21.81
CA LEU A 286 19.49 -2.53 -20.68
C LEU A 286 19.86 -4.01 -20.83
N LEU A 287 18.88 -4.88 -21.07
CA LEU A 287 19.10 -6.32 -21.23
C LEU A 287 19.97 -6.62 -22.46
N GLU A 288 19.71 -6.00 -23.61
CA GLU A 288 20.53 -6.16 -24.83
C GLU A 288 21.98 -5.71 -24.63
N THR A 289 22.20 -4.62 -23.88
CA THR A 289 23.54 -4.14 -23.55
C THR A 289 24.30 -5.18 -22.73
N TYR A 290 23.65 -5.75 -21.70
CA TYR A 290 24.27 -6.78 -20.87
C TYR A 290 24.42 -8.11 -21.59
N LYS A 291 23.50 -8.47 -22.50
CA LYS A 291 23.66 -9.65 -23.38
C LYS A 291 24.80 -9.45 -24.38
N SER A 292 25.06 -8.22 -24.83
CA SER A 292 26.21 -7.94 -25.68
C SER A 292 27.54 -8.12 -24.94
N LEU A 293 27.58 -7.93 -23.62
CA LEU A 293 28.77 -8.19 -22.79
C LEU A 293 29.13 -9.68 -22.75
N THR A 294 28.17 -10.59 -22.89
CA THR A 294 28.45 -12.04 -22.88
C THR A 294 29.08 -12.52 -24.19
N SER A 295 28.99 -11.72 -25.24
CA SER A 295 29.69 -11.97 -26.52
C SER A 295 31.18 -11.61 -26.45
N ILE A 296 31.63 -10.95 -25.38
CA ILE A 296 33.05 -10.64 -25.15
C ILE A 296 33.71 -11.88 -24.52
N ASP A 297 34.92 -12.20 -24.97
CA ASP A 297 35.67 -13.33 -24.42
C ASP A 297 35.87 -13.20 -22.90
N SER A 298 35.62 -14.31 -22.20
CA SER A 298 35.69 -14.37 -20.74
C SER A 298 37.11 -14.17 -20.19
N GLY A 299 38.14 -14.56 -20.96
CA GLY A 299 39.53 -14.29 -20.65
C GLY A 299 39.81 -12.79 -20.67
N LEU A 300 39.38 -12.10 -21.73
CA LEU A 300 39.54 -10.65 -21.87
C LEU A 300 38.77 -9.86 -20.79
N LEU A 301 37.55 -10.27 -20.43
CA LEU A 301 36.82 -9.67 -19.31
C LEU A 301 37.57 -9.83 -17.98
N SER A 302 38.18 -11.00 -17.75
CA SER A 302 38.96 -11.27 -16.56
C SER A 302 40.26 -10.45 -16.51
N GLU A 303 40.90 -10.20 -17.66
CA GLU A 303 42.09 -9.33 -17.78
C GLU A 303 41.79 -7.86 -17.46
N ILE A 304 40.57 -7.39 -17.76
CA ILE A 304 40.09 -6.04 -17.41
C ILE A 304 39.61 -5.96 -15.94
N GLY A 305 39.60 -7.08 -15.22
CA GLY A 305 39.18 -7.15 -13.82
C GLY A 305 37.66 -7.18 -13.64
N VAL A 306 36.89 -7.57 -14.67
CA VAL A 306 35.43 -7.68 -14.61
C VAL A 306 35.03 -9.11 -14.25
N ALA A 307 34.53 -9.33 -13.04
CA ALA A 307 33.97 -10.61 -12.64
C ALA A 307 32.50 -10.73 -13.06
N MET A 308 32.08 -11.89 -13.60
CA MET A 308 30.67 -12.15 -13.96
C MET A 308 29.70 -12.00 -12.77
N LYS A 309 30.18 -12.27 -11.55
CA LYS A 309 29.43 -12.01 -10.31
C LYS A 309 29.07 -10.53 -10.18
N ASP A 310 30.02 -9.64 -10.46
CA ASP A 310 29.81 -8.20 -10.34
C ASP A 310 28.88 -7.68 -11.46
N VAL A 311 29.00 -8.23 -12.67
CA VAL A 311 28.08 -7.96 -13.79
C VAL A 311 26.64 -8.32 -13.41
N ARG A 312 26.45 -9.48 -12.78
CA ARG A 312 25.14 -9.93 -12.29
C ARG A 312 24.55 -8.99 -11.25
N GLU A 313 25.32 -8.62 -10.22
CA GLU A 313 24.82 -7.70 -9.18
C GLU A 313 24.58 -6.29 -9.74
N LEU A 314 25.42 -5.82 -10.66
CA LEU A 314 25.20 -4.56 -11.37
C LEU A 314 23.90 -4.59 -12.20
N LEU A 315 23.65 -5.66 -12.94
CA LEU A 315 22.40 -5.82 -13.70
C LEU A 315 21.19 -5.78 -12.77
N ARG A 316 21.24 -6.53 -11.66
CA ARG A 316 20.19 -6.54 -10.64
C ARG A 316 19.89 -5.13 -10.11
N MET A 317 20.93 -4.37 -9.75
CA MET A 317 20.77 -2.98 -9.29
C MET A 317 20.18 -2.08 -10.38
N LYS A 318 20.66 -2.19 -11.62
CA LYS A 318 20.17 -1.37 -12.74
C LYS A 318 18.70 -1.65 -13.06
N VAL A 319 18.27 -2.91 -12.99
CA VAL A 319 16.85 -3.29 -13.15
C VAL A 319 16.00 -2.67 -12.04
N SER A 320 16.44 -2.74 -10.78
CA SER A 320 15.73 -2.11 -9.64
C SER A 320 15.62 -0.60 -9.84
N SER A 321 16.73 0.10 -10.07
CA SER A 321 16.73 1.55 -10.25
C SER A 321 15.90 2.02 -11.44
N LEU A 322 15.78 1.20 -12.50
CA LEU A 322 14.93 1.53 -13.63
C LEU A 322 13.45 1.47 -13.26
N LYS A 323 13.02 0.43 -12.52
CA LYS A 323 11.63 0.34 -12.00
C LYS A 323 11.31 1.53 -11.09
N GLU A 324 12.19 1.83 -10.14
CA GLU A 324 12.03 2.95 -9.21
C GLU A 324 11.83 4.28 -9.93
N LYS A 325 12.59 4.53 -11.00
CA LYS A 325 12.50 5.75 -11.81
C LYS A 325 11.11 5.93 -12.43
N TYR A 326 10.57 4.91 -13.08
CA TYR A 326 9.29 5.01 -13.79
C TYR A 326 8.10 5.07 -12.82
N TRP A 327 8.16 4.33 -11.71
CA TRP A 327 7.17 4.47 -10.65
C TRP A 327 7.19 5.88 -10.06
N LYS A 328 8.37 6.41 -9.72
CA LYS A 328 8.50 7.77 -9.21
C LYS A 328 7.91 8.81 -10.17
N GLU A 329 8.21 8.70 -11.46
CA GLU A 329 7.65 9.58 -12.49
C GLU A 329 6.12 9.54 -12.51
N LEU A 330 5.50 8.35 -12.43
CA LEU A 330 4.04 8.23 -12.37
C LEU A 330 3.47 8.96 -11.16
N PHE A 331 4.05 8.77 -9.98
CA PHE A 331 3.53 9.35 -8.74
C PHE A 331 3.78 10.85 -8.61
N ASP A 332 4.89 11.36 -9.13
CA ASP A 332 5.16 12.80 -9.20
C ASP A 332 4.08 13.51 -10.05
N ASN A 333 3.45 12.78 -10.98
CA ASN A 333 2.32 13.27 -11.78
C ASN A 333 0.93 12.96 -11.16
N LEU A 334 0.83 12.36 -9.97
CA LEU A 334 -0.42 12.13 -9.24
C LEU A 334 -0.73 13.26 -8.22
N GLU A 335 -0.44 14.51 -8.59
CA GLU A 335 -0.65 15.68 -7.74
C GLU A 335 -2.12 15.81 -7.28
N ASP A 336 -3.07 15.44 -8.14
CA ASP A 336 -4.51 15.47 -7.83
C ASP A 336 -4.90 14.59 -6.63
N ILE A 337 -4.12 13.54 -6.36
CA ILE A 337 -4.32 12.64 -5.22
C ILE A 337 -3.42 13.06 -4.05
N THR A 338 -2.13 13.26 -4.32
CA THR A 338 -1.14 13.49 -3.26
C THR A 338 -1.30 14.85 -2.57
N SER A 339 -1.82 15.87 -3.27
CA SER A 339 -2.13 17.20 -2.71
C SER A 339 -3.23 17.13 -1.63
N ARG A 340 -4.11 16.12 -1.69
CA ARG A 340 -5.22 15.89 -0.75
C ARG A 340 -4.81 15.11 0.51
N LEU A 341 -3.58 14.60 0.55
CA LEU A 341 -3.03 13.87 1.69
C LEU A 341 -2.21 14.79 2.59
N THR A 342 -2.37 14.62 3.91
CA THR A 342 -1.46 15.22 4.90
C THR A 342 -0.03 14.72 4.73
N SER A 343 0.94 15.42 5.33
CA SER A 343 2.36 15.05 5.30
C SER A 343 2.58 13.60 5.75
N THR A 344 1.94 13.17 6.85
CA THR A 344 2.01 11.81 7.38
C THR A 344 1.43 10.79 6.39
N SER A 345 0.22 11.03 5.87
CA SER A 345 -0.45 10.11 4.94
C SER A 345 0.31 10.00 3.62
N ARG A 346 0.85 11.12 3.12
CA ARG A 346 1.69 11.16 1.92
C ARG A 346 3.00 10.39 2.13
N ALA A 347 3.65 10.57 3.28
CA ALA A 347 4.86 9.83 3.62
C ALA A 347 4.59 8.33 3.74
N ALA A 348 3.49 7.92 4.39
CA ALA A 348 3.10 6.52 4.50
C ALA A 348 2.82 5.89 3.13
N LEU A 349 2.15 6.61 2.23
CA LEU A 349 1.93 6.19 0.85
C LEU A 349 3.27 6.00 0.11
N LEU A 350 4.17 6.98 0.21
CA LEU A 350 5.51 6.91 -0.41
C LEU A 350 6.36 5.78 0.18
N GLU A 351 6.31 5.55 1.49
CA GLU A 351 7.05 4.47 2.15
C GLU A 351 6.53 3.10 1.73
N LEU A 352 5.20 2.94 1.66
CA LEU A 352 4.58 1.73 1.14
C LEU A 352 5.03 1.47 -0.30
N MET A 353 5.06 2.49 -1.13
CA MET A 353 5.55 2.38 -2.50
C MET A 353 7.02 2.01 -2.55
N GLN A 354 7.88 2.69 -1.76
CA GLN A 354 9.31 2.41 -1.68
C GLN A 354 9.59 0.96 -1.29
N ASN A 355 8.80 0.45 -0.34
CA ASN A 355 8.88 -0.93 0.11
C ASN A 355 8.45 -1.95 -0.96
N ASN A 356 7.76 -1.51 -2.02
CA ASN A 356 7.13 -2.35 -3.03
C ASN A 356 7.58 -1.99 -4.47
N MET A 357 8.73 -1.33 -4.67
CA MET A 357 9.25 -0.90 -5.98
C MET A 357 9.77 -2.04 -6.88
N SER A 358 9.67 -3.30 -6.45
CA SER A 358 9.96 -4.48 -7.27
C SER A 358 8.85 -4.83 -8.27
N ILE A 359 7.79 -4.05 -8.33
CA ILE A 359 6.69 -4.25 -9.29
C ILE A 359 7.15 -3.82 -10.68
N ASP A 360 6.89 -4.67 -11.67
CA ASP A 360 7.12 -4.37 -13.07
C ASP A 360 6.21 -3.22 -13.52
N PHE A 361 6.79 -2.22 -14.19
CA PHE A 361 6.02 -1.05 -14.63
C PHE A 361 5.27 -1.38 -15.92
N THR A 362 4.03 -1.85 -15.78
CA THR A 362 3.08 -2.05 -16.88
C THR A 362 1.86 -1.16 -16.67
N ALA A 363 1.12 -0.87 -17.74
CA ALA A 363 -0.08 -0.06 -17.63
C ALA A 363 -1.11 -0.71 -16.70
N GLN A 364 -1.29 -2.02 -16.79
CA GLN A 364 -2.22 -2.76 -15.91
C GLN A 364 -1.81 -2.67 -14.45
N ASN A 365 -0.52 -2.85 -14.14
CA ASN A 365 0.00 -2.72 -12.77
C ASN A 365 -0.14 -1.29 -12.26
N ALA A 366 0.18 -0.29 -13.08
CA ALA A 366 0.00 1.12 -12.74
C ALA A 366 -1.46 1.44 -12.41
N PHE A 367 -2.41 1.00 -13.23
CA PHE A 367 -3.83 1.18 -12.96
C PHE A 367 -4.27 0.46 -11.68
N ALA A 368 -3.86 -0.79 -11.46
CA ALA A 368 -4.20 -1.54 -10.24
C ALA A 368 -3.65 -0.87 -8.97
N VAL A 369 -2.42 -0.39 -9.02
CA VAL A 369 -1.82 0.37 -7.92
C VAL A 369 -2.55 1.69 -7.72
N CYS A 370 -2.88 2.45 -8.77
CA CYS A 370 -3.68 3.67 -8.64
C CYS A 370 -5.06 3.40 -8.04
N ILE A 371 -5.76 2.34 -8.44
CA ILE A 371 -7.03 1.90 -7.84
C ILE A 371 -6.86 1.61 -6.35
N TRP A 372 -5.82 0.84 -6.02
CA TRP A 372 -5.49 0.51 -4.64
C TRP A 372 -5.22 1.77 -3.82
N VAL A 373 -4.41 2.70 -4.35
CA VAL A 373 -4.11 3.98 -3.72
C VAL A 373 -5.38 4.76 -3.50
N LEU A 374 -6.27 4.91 -4.49
CA LEU A 374 -7.54 5.63 -4.36
C LEU A 374 -8.44 5.02 -3.28
N LYS A 375 -8.59 3.68 -3.28
CA LYS A 375 -9.38 2.96 -2.28
C LYS A 375 -8.84 3.22 -0.87
N ASN A 376 -7.52 3.24 -0.72
CA ASN A 376 -6.86 3.52 0.55
C ASN A 376 -6.84 5.01 0.90
N CYS A 377 -6.81 5.91 -0.08
CA CYS A 377 -6.87 7.36 0.10
C CYS A 377 -8.14 7.79 0.80
N ASN A 378 -9.27 7.17 0.50
CA ASN A 378 -10.52 7.42 1.22
C ASN A 378 -10.41 7.07 2.72
N THR A 379 -9.78 5.94 3.05
CA THR A 379 -9.45 5.59 4.44
C THR A 379 -8.48 6.59 5.06
N TYR A 380 -7.45 7.01 4.32
CA TYR A 380 -6.53 8.04 4.77
C TYR A 380 -7.22 9.38 4.98
N PHE A 381 -8.21 9.76 4.16
CA PHE A 381 -8.94 11.03 4.27
C PHE A 381 -9.75 11.15 5.54
N ASP A 382 -10.33 10.05 6.00
CA ASP A 382 -11.06 10.00 7.25
C ASP A 382 -10.10 10.00 8.44
N SER A 383 -9.05 9.16 8.41
CA SER A 383 -8.04 9.10 9.48
C SER A 383 -7.28 10.41 9.64
N GLN A 384 -6.87 11.06 8.55
CA GLN A 384 -6.13 12.33 8.62
C GLN A 384 -6.98 13.47 9.19
N LEU A 385 -8.30 13.46 8.96
CA LEU A 385 -9.21 14.46 9.54
C LEU A 385 -9.24 14.29 11.06
N ILE A 386 -9.38 13.05 11.54
CA ILE A 386 -9.31 12.72 12.96
C ILE A 386 -7.97 13.14 13.56
N GLU A 387 -6.85 12.74 12.95
CA GLU A 387 -5.51 13.04 13.44
C GLU A 387 -5.24 14.55 13.53
N VAL A 388 -5.61 15.32 12.50
CA VAL A 388 -5.43 16.78 12.52
C VAL A 388 -6.32 17.41 13.59
N PHE A 389 -7.57 16.97 13.73
CA PHE A 389 -8.47 17.48 14.76
C PHE A 389 -7.96 17.20 16.17
N GLU A 390 -7.48 15.98 16.43
CA GLU A 390 -6.89 15.59 17.70
C GLU A 390 -5.55 16.29 17.96
N SER A 391 -4.79 16.62 16.92
CA SER A 391 -3.52 17.35 17.06
C SER A 391 -3.69 18.80 17.55
N ILE A 392 -4.83 19.43 17.25
CA ILE A 392 -5.17 20.79 17.69
C ILE A 392 -6.05 20.79 18.95
N TYR A 393 -6.42 19.63 19.46
CA TYR A 393 -7.26 19.52 20.64
C TYR A 393 -6.56 20.09 21.89
N SER A 394 -7.32 20.88 22.65
CA SER A 394 -7.02 21.22 24.03
C SER A 394 -8.30 21.32 24.82
N LEU A 395 -8.21 21.03 26.12
CA LEU A 395 -9.38 21.08 27.02
C LEU A 395 -9.97 22.50 27.07
N GLU A 396 -9.12 23.52 27.01
CA GLU A 396 -9.49 24.94 27.03
C GLU A 396 -10.29 25.37 25.79
N SER A 397 -10.12 24.67 24.67
CA SER A 397 -10.78 24.99 23.40
C SER A 397 -11.96 24.07 23.11
N ALA A 398 -12.16 23.03 23.92
CA ALA A 398 -13.21 22.05 23.73
C ALA A 398 -14.54 22.48 24.38
N LYS A 399 -15.63 22.15 23.71
CA LYS A 399 -17.01 22.31 24.18
C LYS A 399 -17.71 20.97 24.03
N ASN A 400 -18.33 20.50 25.10
CA ASN A 400 -19.06 19.24 25.06
C ASN A 400 -20.27 19.31 24.13
N TYR A 401 -20.64 18.15 23.58
CA TYR A 401 -21.96 17.99 23.01
C TYR A 401 -23.02 18.06 24.11
N LYS A 402 -24.25 18.36 23.72
CA LYS A 402 -25.38 18.51 24.66
C LYS A 402 -25.58 17.27 25.53
N SER A 403 -25.43 16.08 24.96
CA SER A 403 -25.51 14.80 25.70
C SER A 403 -24.40 14.63 26.75
N ASN A 404 -23.26 15.30 26.60
CA ASN A 404 -22.07 15.12 27.42
C ASN A 404 -21.73 16.36 28.28
N ASP A 405 -22.60 17.36 28.35
CA ASP A 405 -22.33 18.69 28.94
C ASP A 405 -21.91 18.66 30.43
N LYS A 406 -22.14 17.55 31.14
CA LYS A 406 -21.86 17.41 32.59
C LYS A 406 -20.53 16.72 32.94
N THR A 407 -19.71 16.30 31.98
CA THR A 407 -18.55 15.41 32.23
C THR A 407 -17.17 16.08 32.19
N LEU A 408 -17.08 17.38 31.86
CA LEU A 408 -15.81 18.11 31.91
C LEU A 408 -15.38 18.37 33.36
N VAL A 409 -14.67 17.41 33.96
CA VAL A 409 -13.98 17.60 35.24
C VAL A 409 -12.47 17.60 34.98
N LYS A 410 -11.83 18.74 35.24
CA LYS A 410 -10.37 18.89 35.19
C LYS A 410 -9.76 18.19 36.40
N ASP A 411 -9.60 16.87 36.33
CA ASP A 411 -8.91 16.13 37.38
C ASP A 411 -7.39 16.30 37.21
N LYS A 412 -6.70 16.81 38.25
CA LYS A 412 -5.28 17.21 38.20
C LYS A 412 -4.32 16.07 38.55
N TRP A 413 -4.82 14.84 38.67
CA TRP A 413 -4.02 13.72 39.12
C TRP A 413 -3.31 13.00 37.95
N ARG A 414 -2.00 12.81 38.08
CA ARG A 414 -1.09 12.24 37.05
C ARG A 414 -1.45 10.82 36.58
N TYR A 415 -2.38 10.15 37.27
CA TYR A 415 -2.89 8.80 36.95
C TYR A 415 -4.38 8.78 36.57
N ASN A 416 -5.10 9.91 36.66
CA ASN A 416 -6.48 10.09 36.19
C ASN A 416 -6.50 10.98 34.93
N CYS A 417 -5.55 10.77 34.01
CA CYS A 417 -5.72 11.31 32.67
C CYS A 417 -6.99 10.67 32.12
N ALA A 418 -8.10 11.42 32.05
CA ALA A 418 -9.40 10.90 31.66
C ALA A 418 -9.21 10.07 30.39
N SER A 419 -9.33 8.75 30.53
CA SER A 419 -9.35 7.84 29.41
C SER A 419 -10.61 8.19 28.63
N GLU A 420 -10.38 8.95 27.56
CA GLU A 420 -11.30 9.31 26.48
C GLU A 420 -12.32 10.42 26.81
N HIS A 421 -11.88 11.68 26.74
CA HIS A 421 -12.82 12.77 26.46
C HIS A 421 -13.51 12.46 25.13
N SER A 422 -14.81 12.19 25.18
CA SER A 422 -15.63 11.79 24.04
C SER A 422 -16.78 12.78 23.83
N HIS A 423 -17.43 12.75 22.67
CA HIS A 423 -18.62 13.57 22.38
C HIS A 423 -18.42 15.07 22.63
N TYR A 424 -17.47 15.66 21.89
CA TYR A 424 -17.11 17.08 21.98
C TYR A 424 -16.88 17.72 20.61
N LYS A 425 -16.91 19.05 20.59
CA LYS A 425 -16.50 19.91 19.47
C LYS A 425 -15.43 20.89 19.94
N LEU A 426 -14.68 21.48 19.01
CA LEU A 426 -13.80 22.61 19.30
C LEU A 426 -14.48 23.94 19.00
N ASP A 427 -14.14 24.97 19.78
CA ASP A 427 -14.48 26.35 19.44
C ASP A 427 -13.70 26.82 18.21
N TYR A 428 -14.16 27.86 17.54
CA TYR A 428 -13.43 28.46 16.40
C TYR A 428 -12.17 29.21 16.85
N ARG A 429 -11.98 29.42 18.15
CA ARG A 429 -10.72 29.93 18.73
C ARG A 429 -10.06 28.81 19.52
N VAL A 430 -8.98 28.29 18.98
CA VAL A 430 -8.27 27.13 19.52
C VAL A 430 -6.90 27.55 20.02
N VAL A 431 -6.56 27.12 21.24
CA VAL A 431 -5.21 27.20 21.80
C VAL A 431 -4.59 25.81 21.77
N CYS A 432 -3.51 25.64 21.04
CA CYS A 432 -2.82 24.35 20.89
C CYS A 432 -1.50 24.35 21.68
N HIS A 433 -1.17 23.22 22.31
CA HIS A 433 0.05 23.07 23.13
C HIS A 433 1.09 22.11 22.52
N GLY A 434 0.75 21.39 21.44
CA GLY A 434 1.55 20.26 20.92
C GLY A 434 1.89 20.32 19.42
N ILE A 435 1.62 21.44 18.75
CA ILE A 435 1.79 21.53 17.30
C ILE A 435 3.19 21.96 16.85
N GLY A 436 4.13 22.15 17.79
CA GLY A 436 5.49 22.64 17.56
C GLY A 436 5.64 24.11 17.98
N GLY A 437 6.79 24.72 17.66
CA GLY A 437 7.07 26.11 18.05
C GLY A 437 7.91 26.90 17.04
N LEU A 438 8.27 28.11 17.46
CA LEU A 438 9.28 28.96 16.82
C LEU A 438 10.66 28.31 16.96
N THR A 439 11.56 28.62 16.02
CA THR A 439 12.95 28.16 16.07
C THR A 439 13.91 29.28 15.70
N ASP A 440 15.08 29.29 16.31
CA ASP A 440 16.17 30.25 16.06
C ASP A 440 17.25 29.71 15.11
N GLY A 441 17.05 28.52 14.56
CA GLY A 441 17.99 27.87 13.65
C GLY A 441 19.17 27.17 14.34
N SER A 442 19.22 27.14 15.67
CA SER A 442 20.38 26.62 16.43
C SER A 442 20.54 25.09 16.41
N TRP A 443 19.53 24.34 15.96
CA TRP A 443 19.53 22.87 15.98
C TRP A 443 19.52 22.27 14.57
N ARG A 444 20.22 21.15 14.38
CA ARG A 444 20.38 20.48 13.07
C ARG A 444 19.07 20.12 12.35
N TYR A 445 17.95 20.08 13.07
CA TYR A 445 16.60 19.76 12.56
C TYR A 445 15.68 20.99 12.43
N SER A 446 16.16 22.20 12.68
CA SER A 446 15.37 23.44 12.60
C SER A 446 15.44 24.15 11.24
N ASN A 447 15.61 23.39 10.16
CA ASN A 447 15.68 23.91 8.79
C ASN A 447 14.32 24.41 8.32
N SER A 448 13.93 25.63 8.72
CA SER A 448 13.01 26.40 7.92
C SER A 448 13.48 27.85 7.82
N ASP A 449 13.54 28.34 6.58
CA ASP A 449 13.84 29.76 6.27
C ASP A 449 12.76 30.72 6.81
N CYS A 450 11.66 30.17 7.34
CA CYS A 450 10.50 30.88 7.84
C CYS A 450 10.48 31.08 9.37
N GLY A 451 11.42 30.52 10.14
CA GLY A 451 11.47 30.70 11.61
C GLY A 451 10.58 29.75 12.43
N LEU A 452 10.05 28.70 11.82
CA LEU A 452 9.28 27.64 12.48
C LEU A 452 10.05 26.30 12.51
N GLN A 453 9.73 25.45 13.48
CA GLN A 453 10.13 24.04 13.41
C GLN A 453 9.42 23.34 12.23
N GLN A 454 10.05 22.36 11.59
CA GLN A 454 9.46 21.61 10.47
C GLN A 454 8.09 20.99 10.85
N ARG A 455 7.97 20.47 12.08
CA ARG A 455 6.70 19.95 12.61
C ARG A 455 5.58 21.00 12.62
N SER A 456 5.89 22.25 12.96
CA SER A 456 4.91 23.35 12.95
C SER A 456 4.46 23.67 11.53
N VAL A 457 5.41 23.69 10.59
CA VAL A 457 5.14 23.89 9.16
C VAL A 457 4.22 22.80 8.63
N ASP A 458 4.53 21.54 8.94
CA ASP A 458 3.75 20.38 8.52
C ASP A 458 2.34 20.42 9.11
N ASN A 459 2.18 20.73 10.40
CA ASN A 459 0.87 20.80 11.05
C ASN A 459 -0.03 21.90 10.46
N ILE A 460 0.51 23.10 10.20
CA ILE A 460 -0.26 24.18 9.56
C ILE A 460 -0.67 23.76 8.14
N ASN A 461 0.26 23.20 7.36
CA ASN A 461 -0.03 22.76 6.01
C ASN A 461 -1.03 21.58 6.00
N ASN A 462 -1.00 20.71 7.01
CA ASN A 462 -1.99 19.64 7.17
C ASN A 462 -3.40 20.22 7.41
N ILE A 463 -3.54 21.27 8.23
CA ILE A 463 -4.82 21.97 8.41
C ILE A 463 -5.33 22.55 7.09
N LEU A 464 -4.44 23.15 6.28
CA LEU A 464 -4.78 23.66 4.95
C LEU A 464 -5.27 22.55 4.01
N THR A 465 -4.59 21.40 4.02
CA THR A 465 -5.01 20.20 3.27
C THR A 465 -6.40 19.72 3.68
N ILE A 466 -6.69 19.59 4.99
CA ILE A 466 -8.04 19.23 5.46
C ILE A 466 -9.08 20.27 5.03
N SER A 467 -8.71 21.55 5.04
CA SER A 467 -9.58 22.63 4.60
C SER A 467 -9.95 22.50 3.12
N ASN A 468 -8.99 22.16 2.24
CA ASN A 468 -9.27 21.85 0.84
C ASN A 468 -10.22 20.67 0.69
N ASN A 469 -9.99 19.60 1.47
CA ASN A 469 -10.83 18.39 1.43
C ASN A 469 -12.26 18.63 1.93
N LEU A 470 -12.45 19.64 2.79
CA LEU A 470 -13.76 20.12 3.23
C LEU A 470 -14.33 21.23 2.32
N GLY A 471 -13.71 21.51 1.17
CA GLY A 471 -14.22 22.45 0.15
C GLY A 471 -13.80 23.91 0.35
N PHE A 472 -12.90 24.21 1.29
CA PHE A 472 -12.31 25.54 1.48
C PHE A 472 -11.02 25.65 0.66
N LEU A 473 -11.19 25.74 -0.66
CA LEU A 473 -10.10 25.60 -1.63
C LEU A 473 -9.10 26.77 -1.58
N GLN A 474 -7.82 26.44 -1.48
CA GLN A 474 -6.72 27.37 -1.64
C GLN A 474 -6.18 27.33 -3.07
N ASN A 475 -5.77 28.48 -3.59
CA ASN A 475 -5.13 28.62 -4.90
C ASN A 475 -3.67 29.10 -4.75
N GLU A 476 -2.97 29.34 -5.86
CA GLU A 476 -1.58 29.82 -5.86
C GLU A 476 -1.38 31.16 -5.13
N GLN A 477 -2.44 31.96 -4.98
CA GLN A 477 -2.40 33.24 -4.27
C GLN A 477 -2.56 33.08 -2.75
N CYS A 478 -2.95 31.89 -2.28
CA CYS A 478 -3.12 31.60 -0.87
C CYS A 478 -1.76 31.25 -0.23
N PRO A 479 -1.38 31.93 0.86
CA PRO A 479 -0.08 31.71 1.48
C PRO A 479 -0.03 30.32 2.16
N LYS A 480 1.14 29.68 2.12
CA LYS A 480 1.46 28.48 2.90
C LYS A 480 2.24 28.85 4.15
N ALA A 481 2.47 27.90 5.05
CA ALA A 481 3.22 28.17 6.28
C ALA A 481 4.61 28.80 6.01
N GLN A 482 5.29 28.35 4.95
CA GLN A 482 6.60 28.83 4.55
C GLN A 482 6.59 30.22 3.88
N SER A 483 5.42 30.73 3.49
CA SER A 483 5.29 32.03 2.82
C SER A 483 5.51 33.23 3.75
N PHE A 484 5.55 33.00 5.07
CA PHE A 484 5.72 34.03 6.08
C PHE A 484 7.09 33.93 6.75
N LYS A 485 7.60 35.03 7.28
CA LYS A 485 8.59 34.99 8.36
C LYS A 485 7.83 35.05 9.68
N TRP A 486 8.03 34.06 10.54
CA TRP A 486 7.27 33.91 11.76
C TRP A 486 7.99 34.58 12.92
N GLU A 487 7.32 35.57 13.51
CA GLU A 487 7.77 36.25 14.71
C GLU A 487 6.78 36.08 15.87
N ARG A 488 7.26 36.39 17.08
CA ARG A 488 6.51 36.16 18.31
C ARG A 488 5.25 37.03 18.36
N GLY A 489 4.09 36.38 18.51
CA GLY A 489 2.80 37.06 18.72
C GLY A 489 2.27 37.77 17.47
N GLU A 490 3.02 37.76 16.38
CA GLU A 490 2.58 38.27 15.10
C GLU A 490 1.49 37.38 14.50
N LYS A 491 0.56 38.04 13.83
CA LYS A 491 -0.62 37.41 13.26
C LYS A 491 -0.40 37.14 11.79
N ASN A 492 -0.42 35.87 11.40
CA ASN A 492 -0.42 35.48 9.99
C ASN A 492 -1.79 34.97 9.56
N GLU A 493 -2.25 35.41 8.39
CA GLU A 493 -3.59 35.13 7.88
C GLU A 493 -3.53 34.19 6.67
N PHE A 494 -4.28 33.09 6.75
CA PHE A 494 -4.45 32.13 5.67
C PHE A 494 -5.81 32.34 5.03
N LYS A 495 -5.87 32.21 3.70
CA LYS A 495 -7.05 32.52 2.90
C LYS A 495 -7.54 31.30 2.12
N TYR A 496 -8.80 31.33 1.73
CA TYR A 496 -9.42 30.39 0.79
C TYR A 496 -10.26 31.18 -0.22
N LYS A 497 -10.52 30.59 -1.39
CA LYS A 497 -11.40 31.18 -2.40
C LYS A 497 -12.81 30.66 -2.20
N ASP A 498 -13.75 31.55 -1.91
CA ASP A 498 -15.17 31.19 -1.87
C ASP A 498 -15.67 30.97 -3.31
N LEU A 499 -16.26 29.82 -3.58
CA LEU A 499 -16.73 29.45 -4.92
C LEU A 499 -18.02 30.18 -5.33
N SER A 500 -18.79 30.66 -4.36
CA SER A 500 -20.05 31.36 -4.61
C SER A 500 -19.85 32.82 -4.97
N THR A 501 -18.87 33.49 -4.35
CA THR A 501 -18.56 34.91 -4.59
C THR A 501 -17.35 35.07 -5.50
N GLY A 502 -16.42 34.11 -5.52
CA GLY A 502 -15.15 34.20 -6.22
C GLY A 502 -14.05 34.93 -5.44
N ASP A 503 -14.37 35.46 -4.27
CA ASP A 503 -13.48 36.30 -3.45
C ASP A 503 -12.58 35.48 -2.51
N LEU A 504 -11.46 36.09 -2.09
CA LEU A 504 -10.57 35.51 -1.09
C LEU A 504 -11.02 35.90 0.32
N GLU A 505 -11.44 34.90 1.10
CA GLU A 505 -11.83 35.05 2.50
C GLU A 505 -10.76 34.48 3.45
N ILE A 506 -10.78 34.92 4.70
CA ILE A 506 -9.87 34.39 5.74
C ILE A 506 -10.38 33.03 6.21
N LEU A 507 -9.52 32.02 6.07
CA LEU A 507 -9.71 30.65 6.57
C LEU A 507 -9.29 30.55 8.03
N MET A 508 -8.10 31.04 8.37
CA MET A 508 -7.60 31.05 9.75
C MET A 508 -6.57 32.15 9.99
N GLU A 509 -6.51 32.62 11.23
CA GLU A 509 -5.48 33.52 11.75
C GLU A 509 -4.63 32.76 12.77
N VAL A 510 -3.31 32.75 12.61
CA VAL A 510 -2.39 31.95 13.45
C VAL A 510 -1.36 32.85 14.14
N LYS A 511 -1.12 32.60 15.43
CA LYS A 511 -0.10 33.29 16.25
C LYS A 511 0.71 32.30 17.07
N PHE A 512 2.03 32.40 17.02
CA PHE A 512 2.95 31.60 17.85
C PHE A 512 3.47 32.40 19.06
N TYR A 513 3.60 31.72 20.20
CA TYR A 513 4.11 32.29 21.44
C TYR A 513 5.32 31.51 21.97
N LEU A 514 6.17 32.17 22.77
CA LEU A 514 7.42 31.60 23.30
C LEU A 514 7.23 30.39 24.22
N ASN A 515 6.09 30.29 24.89
CA ASN A 515 5.78 29.15 25.74
C ASN A 515 5.35 27.90 24.95
N GLY A 516 5.49 27.92 23.61
CA GLY A 516 5.08 26.83 22.72
C GLY A 516 3.59 26.83 22.39
N ASN A 517 2.80 27.75 22.94
CA ASN A 517 1.39 27.85 22.62
C ASN A 517 1.19 28.43 21.23
N VAL A 518 0.21 27.90 20.52
CA VAL A 518 -0.24 28.44 19.25
C VAL A 518 -1.72 28.78 19.33
N TRP A 519 -2.06 30.00 18.94
CA TRP A 519 -3.45 30.44 18.90
C TRP A 519 -3.90 30.44 17.46
N ILE A 520 -5.00 29.74 17.20
CA ILE A 520 -5.61 29.66 15.88
C ILE A 520 -7.05 30.13 15.99
N LYS A 521 -7.42 31.13 15.19
CA LYS A 521 -8.79 31.59 15.03
C LYS A 521 -9.26 31.18 13.64
N PHE A 522 -10.12 30.17 13.59
CA PHE A 522 -10.70 29.63 12.37
C PHE A 522 -11.91 30.43 11.89
N ASN A 523 -12.17 30.33 10.59
CA ASN A 523 -13.46 30.64 9.99
C ASN A 523 -14.55 29.76 10.63
N GLN A 524 -15.67 30.37 11.03
CA GLN A 524 -16.72 29.66 11.76
C GLN A 524 -17.41 28.57 10.91
N LYS A 525 -17.63 28.82 9.60
CA LYS A 525 -18.22 27.82 8.70
C LYS A 525 -17.32 26.61 8.56
N PHE A 526 -16.01 26.85 8.41
CA PHE A 526 -15.01 25.78 8.40
C PHE A 526 -15.04 24.95 9.69
N MET A 527 -14.99 25.62 10.85
CA MET A 527 -14.95 24.92 12.14
C MET A 527 -16.23 24.12 12.40
N GLN A 528 -17.41 24.64 12.02
CA GLN A 528 -18.67 23.89 12.10
C GLN A 528 -18.59 22.59 11.29
N LYS A 529 -18.14 22.68 10.03
CA LYS A 529 -17.99 21.54 9.13
C LYS A 529 -16.98 20.52 9.67
N PHE A 530 -15.83 20.99 10.17
CA PHE A 530 -14.79 20.15 10.74
C PHE A 530 -15.27 19.40 12.00
N ASN A 531 -16.02 20.07 12.88
CA ASN A 531 -16.64 19.45 14.06
C ASN A 531 -17.68 18.37 13.71
N VAL A 532 -18.54 18.64 12.72
CA VAL A 532 -19.59 17.70 12.29
C VAL A 532 -18.97 16.45 11.68
N GLU A 533 -17.98 16.60 10.78
CA GLU A 533 -17.31 15.46 10.17
C GLU A 533 -16.48 14.66 11.18
N PHE A 534 -15.79 15.33 12.12
CA PHE A 534 -15.07 14.64 13.20
C PHE A 534 -16.01 13.78 14.05
N GLY A 535 -17.13 14.35 14.53
CA GLY A 535 -18.11 13.62 15.33
C GLY A 535 -18.74 12.45 14.58
N ARG A 536 -19.01 12.62 13.27
CA ARG A 536 -19.47 11.54 12.40
C ARG A 536 -18.46 10.40 12.31
N LEU A 537 -17.19 10.73 12.07
CA LEU A 537 -16.13 9.74 11.88
C LEU A 537 -15.77 9.00 13.17
N LYS A 538 -15.87 9.65 14.34
CA LYS A 538 -15.75 8.98 15.64
C LYS A 538 -16.98 8.13 16.01
N GLY A 539 -18.03 8.15 15.19
CA GLY A 539 -19.28 7.42 15.43
C GLY A 539 -20.20 8.05 16.48
N TRP A 540 -19.90 9.29 16.90
CA TRP A 540 -20.65 10.04 17.90
C TRP A 540 -21.90 10.71 17.31
N LEU A 541 -21.88 11.02 16.01
CA LEU A 541 -22.99 11.62 15.28
C LEU A 541 -23.43 10.67 14.15
N ARG A 542 -24.66 10.14 14.20
CA ARG A 542 -25.14 9.12 13.25
C ARG A 542 -26.02 9.70 12.15
N SER A 543 -26.56 10.90 12.35
CA SER A 543 -27.39 11.60 11.37
C SER A 543 -27.21 13.12 11.44
N ALA A 544 -27.56 13.83 10.36
CA ALA A 544 -27.55 15.30 10.34
C ALA A 544 -28.44 15.92 11.42
N LYS A 545 -29.59 15.28 11.71
CA LYS A 545 -30.50 15.72 12.77
C LYS A 545 -29.86 15.61 14.16
N GLU A 546 -29.29 14.45 14.47
CA GLU A 546 -28.56 14.23 15.73
C GLU A 546 -27.37 15.19 15.84
N ALA A 547 -26.62 15.40 14.74
CA ALA A 547 -25.53 16.35 14.71
C ALA A 547 -25.98 17.78 15.03
N ALA A 548 -27.09 18.25 14.48
CA ALA A 548 -27.63 19.58 14.80
C ALA A 548 -28.07 19.68 16.27
N GLU A 549 -28.71 18.65 16.81
CA GLU A 549 -29.16 18.61 18.21
C GLU A 549 -27.99 18.59 19.20
N GLU A 550 -26.95 17.79 18.94
CA GLU A 550 -25.78 17.64 19.80
C GLU A 550 -24.84 18.84 19.74
N THR A 551 -24.66 19.43 18.55
CA THR A 551 -23.77 20.57 18.33
C THR A 551 -24.46 21.92 18.56
N GLY A 552 -25.79 21.99 18.51
CA GLY A 552 -26.55 23.25 18.56
C GLY A 552 -26.39 24.12 17.32
N TYR A 553 -25.97 23.55 16.19
CA TYR A 553 -25.91 24.23 14.90
C TYR A 553 -27.26 24.18 14.18
N ASP A 554 -27.46 25.08 13.22
CA ASP A 554 -28.66 25.09 12.39
C ASP A 554 -28.75 23.84 11.49
N ILE A 555 -29.93 23.24 11.40
CA ILE A 555 -30.14 21.96 10.70
C ILE A 555 -29.85 22.06 9.20
N GLN A 556 -30.25 23.16 8.55
CA GLN A 556 -30.03 23.34 7.11
C GLN A 556 -28.53 23.43 6.80
N SER A 557 -27.79 24.11 7.68
CA SER A 557 -26.33 24.19 7.59
C SER A 557 -25.68 22.82 7.78
N VAL A 558 -26.10 22.04 8.80
CA VAL A 558 -25.54 20.72 9.12
C VAL A 558 -25.82 19.69 8.02
N GLU A 559 -26.99 19.72 7.37
CA GLU A 559 -27.29 18.83 6.25
C GLU A 559 -26.27 18.95 5.11
N SER A 560 -25.81 20.17 4.81
CA SER A 560 -24.75 20.40 3.81
C SER A 560 -23.34 20.02 4.28
N MET A 561 -23.14 19.93 5.60
CA MET A 561 -21.84 19.61 6.22
C MET A 561 -21.67 18.11 6.48
N PHE A 562 -22.75 17.34 6.57
CA PHE A 562 -22.68 15.92 6.90
C PHE A 562 -22.25 15.09 5.68
N LYS A 563 -21.29 14.18 5.86
CA LYS A 563 -20.63 13.39 4.80
C LYS A 563 -20.00 14.26 3.71
N SER A 564 -19.44 15.39 4.13
CA SER A 564 -18.89 16.38 3.22
C SER A 564 -17.37 16.30 3.03
N ASN A 565 -16.69 15.42 3.78
CA ASN A 565 -15.28 15.10 3.52
C ASN A 565 -15.16 14.50 2.13
N ILE A 566 -14.17 14.96 1.36
CA ILE A 566 -13.97 14.49 -0.01
C ILE A 566 -13.77 12.97 -0.03
N GLN A 567 -14.38 12.33 -1.01
CA GLN A 567 -14.19 10.91 -1.32
C GLN A 567 -13.87 10.81 -2.80
N LEU A 568 -12.84 10.05 -3.14
CA LEU A 568 -12.50 9.77 -4.53
C LEU A 568 -13.33 8.58 -5.00
N GLU A 569 -14.11 8.79 -6.06
CA GLU A 569 -14.86 7.72 -6.72
C GLU A 569 -14.05 7.13 -7.88
N ALA A 570 -14.07 5.80 -8.00
CA ALA A 570 -13.35 5.07 -9.05
C ALA A 570 -13.73 5.48 -10.49
N LYS A 571 -14.93 6.06 -10.68
CA LYS A 571 -15.40 6.56 -11.98
C LYS A 571 -14.60 7.76 -12.53
N ASN A 572 -13.85 8.47 -11.68
CA ASN A 572 -13.05 9.63 -12.08
C ASN A 572 -11.64 9.24 -12.57
N MET A 573 -11.29 7.96 -12.53
CA MET A 573 -9.94 7.43 -12.77
C MET A 573 -9.43 7.57 -14.21
N PRO A 574 -10.23 7.34 -15.28
CA PRO A 574 -9.75 7.50 -16.65
C PRO A 574 -9.43 8.97 -16.97
N LEU A 575 -10.23 9.89 -16.44
CA LEU A 575 -10.04 11.34 -16.56
C LEU A 575 -8.77 11.83 -15.85
N MET A 576 -8.41 11.25 -14.70
CA MET A 576 -7.21 11.63 -13.94
C MET A 576 -5.90 11.05 -14.50
N LEU A 577 -5.97 9.90 -15.19
CA LEU A 577 -4.79 9.21 -15.76
C LEU A 577 -4.63 9.43 -17.27
N GLY A 578 -5.47 10.29 -17.86
CA GLY A 578 -5.45 10.60 -19.28
C GLY A 578 -5.81 9.41 -20.18
N SER A 579 -6.66 8.49 -19.72
CA SER A 579 -7.19 7.42 -20.57
C SER A 579 -8.66 7.67 -20.91
N ALA A 580 -8.98 7.65 -22.20
CA ALA A 580 -10.27 7.14 -22.61
C ALA A 580 -10.23 5.62 -22.35
N LEU A 581 -11.14 5.12 -21.50
CA LEU A 581 -11.41 3.68 -21.43
C LEU A 581 -11.97 3.18 -22.76
#